data_AF-A0A352JGG2-F1
#
_entry.id   AF-A0A352JGG2-F1
#
_cell.length_a   1.000
_cell.length_b   1.000
_cell.length_c   1.000
_cell.angle_alpha   90.00
_cell.angle_beta   90.00
_cell.angle_gamma   90.00
#
_symmetry.space_group_name_H-M   'P 1'
#
loop_
_entity.id
_entity.type
_entity.pdbx_description
1 polymer ?
#
loop_
_entity_poly.entity_id
_entity_poly.type
_entity_poly.pdbx_seq_one_letter_code
_entity_poly.pdbx_strand_id
1 'polypeptide(L)'
;MFKSKIFQYCAIAATAAITSGVIVSTTASLQSQSVKYQDQTKVETQKQLQHPNNFAELPESTNKFAANSPNMPSGKVIKQLNLTLEQLQKLKAVRDRDQKQIRELGQKLRQTNKELQDLLAGNEGSDVIRAKHKQVIELQRELQNKHFERMLAMREVLTPQQRRQLKDIMEKNRDQLREGMKDRMQNRLENRRERLDKLRDRSTL
;
A
#
# COMPACT_ATOMS: atom_id res chain seq x y z
N MET A 1 -1.83 -44.41 3.60
CA MET A 1 -1.39 -43.96 4.94
C MET A 1 0.02 -43.41 4.84
N PHE A 2 0.20 -42.09 4.79
CA PHE A 2 1.53 -41.48 4.87
C PHE A 2 1.50 -40.33 5.88
N LYS A 3 2.31 -40.51 6.93
CA LYS A 3 2.52 -39.60 8.05
C LYS A 3 3.44 -38.47 7.58
N SER A 4 2.99 -37.22 7.66
CA SER A 4 3.84 -36.06 7.43
C SER A 4 4.56 -35.70 8.74
N LYS A 5 5.89 -35.80 8.72
CA LYS A 5 6.80 -35.21 9.71
C LYS A 5 7.21 -33.82 9.20
N ILE A 6 7.66 -33.00 10.16
CA ILE A 6 8.52 -31.80 10.06
C ILE A 6 7.77 -30.53 10.48
N PHE A 7 7.71 -30.36 11.80
CA PHE A 7 7.62 -29.07 12.46
C PHE A 7 8.99 -28.80 13.09
N GLN A 8 9.38 -27.51 13.08
CA GLN A 8 10.46 -26.88 13.87
C GLN A 8 11.89 -27.09 13.39
N TYR A 9 12.55 -25.96 13.03
CA TYR A 9 13.73 -25.44 13.74
C TYR A 9 13.84 -23.93 13.49
N CYS A 10 13.57 -23.14 14.53
CA CYS A 10 14.06 -21.76 14.67
C CYS A 10 15.35 -21.84 15.49
N ALA A 11 16.48 -21.39 14.92
CA ALA A 11 17.66 -21.00 15.67
C ALA A 11 18.55 -20.13 14.76
N ILE A 12 18.46 -18.80 14.90
CA ILE A 12 19.52 -17.90 14.43
C ILE A 12 20.39 -17.63 15.65
N ALA A 13 21.58 -18.24 15.66
CA ALA A 13 22.63 -17.93 16.60
C ALA A 13 23.31 -16.61 16.18
N ALA A 14 23.45 -15.71 17.15
CA ALA A 14 24.19 -14.47 17.06
C ALA A 14 25.60 -14.63 17.61
N THR A 15 26.61 -14.05 16.95
CA THR A 15 27.91 -13.60 17.50
C THR A 15 28.53 -12.62 16.50
N ALA A 16 28.61 -11.31 16.80
CA ALA A 16 29.75 -10.57 17.38
C ALA A 16 30.76 -10.11 16.27
N ALA A 17 31.43 -8.93 16.26
CA ALA A 17 31.71 -7.93 17.28
C ALA A 17 32.34 -6.63 16.65
N ILE A 18 32.22 -5.49 17.37
CA ILE A 18 33.22 -4.38 17.60
C ILE A 18 33.55 -3.44 16.39
N THR A 19 33.41 -2.10 16.42
CA THR A 19 34.17 -1.09 17.21
C THR A 19 33.44 0.27 17.37
N SER A 20 33.40 0.75 18.63
CA SER A 20 33.77 2.11 19.11
C SER A 20 32.93 3.36 18.79
N GLY A 21 32.42 4.02 19.85
CA GLY A 21 31.92 5.40 19.82
C GLY A 21 31.14 5.87 21.06
N VAL A 22 31.82 5.95 22.23
CA VAL A 22 31.60 6.78 23.44
C VAL A 22 30.15 7.17 23.86
N ILE A 23 29.71 6.66 25.01
CA ILE A 23 28.60 7.22 25.82
C ILE A 23 29.18 7.72 27.15
N VAL A 24 28.96 8.99 27.46
CA VAL A 24 29.30 9.64 28.73
C VAL A 24 28.07 9.65 29.64
N SER A 25 28.25 9.04 30.82
CA SER A 25 27.55 9.18 32.13
C SER A 25 26.04 9.47 32.15
N THR A 26 25.24 8.73 32.91
CA THR A 26 25.17 8.89 34.37
C THR A 26 24.49 7.68 35.00
N THR A 27 25.13 7.06 35.99
CA THR A 27 24.56 6.02 36.83
C THR A 27 23.86 6.65 38.02
N ALA A 28 22.54 6.40 38.15
CA ALA A 28 21.83 6.58 39.41
C ALA A 28 21.10 5.28 39.73
N SER A 29 21.67 4.54 40.68
CA SER A 29 21.07 3.37 41.30
C SER A 29 20.02 3.80 42.32
N LEU A 30 18.77 3.35 42.17
CA LEU A 30 17.78 3.22 43.25
C LEU A 30 16.92 1.99 42.89
N GLN A 31 17.21 0.84 43.51
CA GLN A 31 16.51 0.33 44.68
C GLN A 31 15.15 -0.29 44.33
N SER A 32 15.14 -1.63 44.25
CA SER A 32 13.94 -2.46 44.22
C SER A 32 13.04 -2.16 45.41
N GLN A 33 11.77 -1.86 45.15
CA GLN A 33 10.68 -2.13 46.08
C GLN A 33 9.53 -2.80 45.35
N SER A 34 9.16 -3.95 45.87
CA SER A 34 8.00 -4.77 45.58
C SER A 34 6.77 -4.17 46.24
N VAL A 35 5.68 -3.94 45.49
CA VAL A 35 4.34 -3.87 46.08
C VAL A 35 3.32 -4.56 45.15
N LYS A 36 2.50 -5.38 45.79
CA LYS A 36 1.47 -6.25 45.23
C LYS A 36 0.20 -5.47 44.81
N TYR A 37 -0.56 -6.10 43.92
CA TYR A 37 -1.87 -5.72 43.40
C TYR A 37 -2.90 -5.23 44.44
N GLN A 38 -3.68 -4.22 44.07
CA GLN A 38 -5.09 -4.09 44.47
C GLN A 38 -5.97 -3.78 43.25
N ASP A 39 -7.04 -4.57 43.17
CA ASP A 39 -8.14 -4.54 42.23
C ASP A 39 -9.23 -3.60 42.77
N GLN A 40 -9.67 -2.62 41.98
CA GLN A 40 -11.01 -2.03 42.09
C GLN A 40 -11.51 -1.60 40.70
N THR A 41 -12.30 -2.49 40.12
CA THR A 41 -13.46 -2.26 39.24
C THR A 41 -13.97 -0.81 39.12
N LYS A 42 -14.07 -0.31 37.87
CA LYS A 42 -15.25 0.44 37.42
C LYS A 42 -15.56 0.10 35.97
N VAL A 43 -16.66 -0.64 35.82
CA VAL A 43 -17.35 -0.90 34.57
C VAL A 43 -17.95 0.41 34.07
N GLU A 44 -17.62 0.81 32.85
CA GLU A 44 -18.52 1.61 32.03
C GLU A 44 -18.58 0.96 30.65
N THR A 45 -19.74 0.37 30.40
CA THR A 45 -20.06 -0.47 29.25
C THR A 45 -20.98 0.34 28.34
N GLN A 46 -20.73 0.21 27.03
CA GLN A 46 -21.65 0.43 25.90
C GLN A 46 -21.92 1.86 25.41
N LYS A 47 -21.41 2.17 24.22
CA LYS A 47 -22.13 1.93 22.95
C LYS A 47 -21.29 2.36 21.74
N GLN A 48 -20.85 1.40 20.93
CA GLN A 48 -21.07 1.54 19.50
C GLN A 48 -21.25 0.17 18.88
N LEU A 49 -22.50 -0.05 18.48
CA LEU A 49 -23.00 -1.24 17.83
C LEU A 49 -22.39 -1.38 16.43
N GLN A 50 -22.06 -2.62 16.09
CA GLN A 50 -22.47 -3.28 14.84
C GLN A 50 -22.31 -2.44 13.56
N HIS A 51 -21.21 -2.65 12.85
CA HIS A 51 -21.20 -2.43 11.41
C HIS A 51 -21.42 -3.77 10.68
N PRO A 52 -22.58 -3.95 10.02
CA PRO A 52 -22.85 -5.13 9.22
C PRO A 52 -22.00 -5.06 7.95
N ASN A 53 -21.73 -6.24 7.39
CA ASN A 53 -21.12 -6.52 6.09
C ASN A 53 -21.32 -5.44 5.00
N ASN A 54 -20.53 -4.36 5.02
CA ASN A 54 -20.54 -3.35 3.97
C ASN A 54 -19.15 -3.18 3.39
N PHE A 55 -18.89 -3.90 2.30
CA PHE A 55 -17.79 -3.64 1.39
C PHE A 55 -18.04 -2.35 0.56
N ALA A 56 -18.93 -1.47 1.03
CA ALA A 56 -19.39 -0.25 0.37
C ALA A 56 -18.81 1.02 1.02
N GLU A 57 -18.35 0.97 2.26
CA GLU A 57 -17.76 2.12 2.96
C GLU A 57 -16.26 1.90 3.16
N LEU A 58 -15.51 2.08 2.08
CA LEU A 58 -14.10 2.46 2.19
C LEU A 58 -14.07 3.98 2.04
N PRO A 59 -13.39 4.75 2.92
CA PRO A 59 -13.13 6.15 2.62
C PRO A 59 -12.43 6.19 1.27
N GLU A 60 -13.03 6.88 0.29
CA GLU A 60 -12.42 7.11 -1.02
C GLU A 60 -11.11 7.85 -0.77
N SER A 61 -10.01 7.12 -0.68
CA SER A 61 -8.70 7.74 -0.63
C SER A 61 -8.55 8.46 -1.97
N THR A 62 -8.54 9.79 -1.96
CA THR A 62 -8.32 10.72 -3.09
C THR A 62 -6.95 10.55 -3.77
N ASN A 63 -6.26 9.46 -3.48
CA ASN A 63 -4.83 9.35 -3.54
C ASN A 63 -4.44 8.36 -4.64
N LYS A 64 -4.37 8.92 -5.85
CA LYS A 64 -4.19 8.24 -7.14
C LYS A 64 -2.95 7.35 -7.21
N PHE A 65 -1.97 7.56 -6.32
CA PHE A 65 -0.69 6.83 -6.30
C PHE A 65 -0.64 5.61 -5.37
N ALA A 66 -1.54 5.45 -4.38
CA ALA A 66 -1.62 4.17 -3.64
C ALA A 66 -2.94 3.43 -3.83
N ALA A 67 -3.91 4.01 -4.52
CA ALA A 67 -5.19 3.35 -4.80
C ALA A 67 -5.11 2.31 -5.93
N ASN A 68 -4.14 2.41 -6.84
CA ASN A 68 -4.04 1.51 -7.98
C ASN A 68 -2.60 1.08 -8.21
N SER A 69 -2.17 0.00 -7.54
CA SER A 69 -1.20 -0.86 -8.23
C SER A 69 -1.89 -1.31 -9.52
N PRO A 70 -1.39 -0.99 -10.72
CA PRO A 70 -2.10 -1.23 -11.98
C PRO A 70 -2.43 -2.72 -12.23
N ASN A 71 -1.89 -3.61 -11.41
CA ASN A 71 -2.08 -5.06 -11.46
C ASN A 71 -2.99 -5.62 -10.35
N MET A 72 -3.45 -4.81 -9.38
CA MET A 72 -4.32 -5.30 -8.31
C MET A 72 -5.79 -5.00 -8.64
N PRO A 73 -6.68 -6.01 -8.68
CA PRO A 73 -8.08 -5.80 -8.92
C PRO A 73 -8.72 -5.05 -7.75
N SER A 74 -9.49 -4.03 -8.08
CA SER A 74 -10.22 -3.27 -7.08
C SER A 74 -11.30 -4.13 -6.45
N GLY A 75 -11.74 -3.71 -5.26
CA GLY A 75 -12.85 -4.35 -4.59
C GLY A 75 -14.14 -4.38 -5.43
N LYS A 76 -14.36 -3.36 -6.27
CA LYS A 76 -15.49 -3.29 -7.19
C LYS A 76 -15.39 -4.36 -8.29
N VAL A 77 -14.19 -4.56 -8.85
CA VAL A 77 -13.93 -5.60 -9.87
C VAL A 77 -14.17 -7.00 -9.30
N ILE A 78 -13.71 -7.27 -8.08
CA ILE A 78 -13.89 -8.59 -7.45
C ILE A 78 -15.36 -8.95 -7.24
N LYS A 79 -16.23 -7.97 -6.93
CA LYS A 79 -17.68 -8.20 -6.81
C LYS A 79 -18.35 -8.59 -8.12
N GLN A 80 -17.77 -8.24 -9.27
CA GLN A 80 -18.34 -8.56 -10.59
C GLN A 80 -18.12 -10.03 -11.01
N LEU A 81 -17.33 -10.80 -10.25
CA LEU A 81 -16.95 -12.19 -10.59
C LEU A 81 -17.98 -13.25 -10.15
N ASN A 82 -19.20 -12.84 -9.75
CA ASN A 82 -20.27 -13.74 -9.28
C ASN A 82 -19.74 -14.78 -8.26
N LEU A 83 -19.10 -14.28 -7.20
CA LEU A 83 -18.44 -15.10 -6.20
C LEU A 83 -19.44 -15.83 -5.31
N THR A 84 -19.11 -17.07 -4.91
CA THR A 84 -19.85 -17.74 -3.83
C THR A 84 -19.56 -17.08 -2.48
N LEU A 85 -20.44 -17.30 -1.49
CA LEU A 85 -20.25 -16.81 -0.12
C LEU A 85 -18.90 -17.27 0.47
N GLU A 86 -18.55 -18.53 0.24
CA GLU A 86 -17.29 -19.12 0.71
C GLU A 86 -16.07 -18.46 0.04
N GLN A 87 -16.12 -18.23 -1.27
CA GLN A 87 -15.06 -17.52 -1.98
C GLN A 87 -14.90 -16.09 -1.47
N LEU A 88 -16.02 -15.40 -1.20
CA LEU A 88 -15.99 -14.04 -0.65
C LEU A 88 -15.30 -14.02 0.72
N GLN A 89 -15.61 -14.97 1.61
CA GLN A 89 -14.97 -15.08 2.92
C GLN A 89 -13.46 -15.35 2.79
N LYS A 90 -13.06 -16.27 1.91
CA LYS A 90 -11.64 -16.57 1.64
C LYS A 90 -10.89 -15.35 1.09
N LEU A 91 -11.49 -14.62 0.15
CA LEU A 91 -10.90 -13.40 -0.42
C LEU A 91 -10.81 -12.26 0.62
N LYS A 92 -11.78 -12.17 1.53
CA LYS A 92 -11.72 -11.25 2.66
C LYS A 92 -10.56 -11.61 3.59
N ALA A 93 -10.39 -12.88 3.95
CA ALA A 93 -9.27 -13.31 4.77
C ALA A 93 -7.90 -13.00 4.13
N VAL A 94 -7.75 -13.29 2.82
CA VAL A 94 -6.54 -12.93 2.05
C VAL A 94 -6.28 -11.43 2.09
N ARG A 95 -7.34 -10.61 1.94
CA ARG A 95 -7.24 -9.15 2.03
C ARG A 95 -6.77 -8.72 3.41
N ASP A 96 -7.44 -9.18 4.45
CA ASP A 96 -7.24 -8.70 5.82
C ASP A 96 -5.85 -9.07 6.35
N ARG A 97 -5.31 -10.24 5.96
CA ARG A 97 -3.94 -10.69 6.28
C ARG A 97 -2.87 -9.65 5.90
N ASP A 98 -2.94 -9.14 4.67
CA ASP A 98 -1.85 -8.32 4.11
C ASP A 98 -2.15 -6.81 4.18
N GLN A 99 -3.38 -6.42 4.50
CA GLN A 99 -3.85 -5.04 4.36
C GLN A 99 -3.10 -4.04 5.24
N LYS A 100 -2.77 -4.41 6.48
CA LYS A 100 -2.02 -3.54 7.39
C LYS A 100 -0.63 -3.24 6.83
N GLN A 101 0.12 -4.27 6.48
CA GLN A 101 1.48 -4.15 5.93
C GLN A 101 1.50 -3.34 4.63
N ILE A 102 0.57 -3.62 3.70
CA ILE A 102 0.47 -2.88 2.43
C ILE A 102 0.16 -1.39 2.69
N ARG A 103 -0.69 -1.07 3.67
CA ARG A 103 -1.00 0.32 4.03
C ARG A 103 0.22 1.03 4.60
N GLU A 104 0.93 0.40 5.53
CA GLU A 104 2.14 0.95 6.15
C GLU A 104 3.25 1.18 5.12
N LEU A 105 3.51 0.20 4.24
CA LEU A 105 4.46 0.35 3.13
C LEU A 105 4.05 1.48 2.19
N GLY A 106 2.77 1.59 1.86
CA GLY A 106 2.25 2.67 1.02
C GLY A 106 2.42 4.06 1.67
N GLN A 107 2.20 4.18 2.98
CA GLN A 107 2.42 5.42 3.72
C GLN A 107 3.91 5.78 3.76
N LYS A 108 4.78 4.82 4.06
CA LYS A 108 6.24 5.01 4.09
C LYS A 108 6.76 5.43 2.70
N LEU A 109 6.32 4.75 1.64
CA LEU A 109 6.69 5.10 0.27
C LEU A 109 6.27 6.53 -0.09
N ARG A 110 5.08 6.98 0.31
CA ARG A 110 4.62 8.36 0.08
C ARG A 110 5.49 9.37 0.82
N GLN A 111 5.77 9.11 2.10
CA GLN A 111 6.60 9.98 2.92
C GLN A 111 8.02 10.10 2.32
N THR A 112 8.65 8.97 1.98
CA THR A 112 9.98 8.97 1.35
C THR A 112 10.00 9.68 0.00
N ASN A 113 8.93 9.56 -0.80
CA ASN A 113 8.82 10.30 -2.07
C ASN A 113 8.68 11.80 -1.84
N LYS A 114 7.93 12.24 -0.83
CA LYS A 114 7.83 13.65 -0.47
C LYS A 114 9.19 14.20 -0.05
N GLU A 115 9.88 13.49 0.83
CA GLU A 115 11.23 13.87 1.25
C GLU A 115 12.21 13.90 0.06
N LEU A 116 12.11 12.97 -0.88
CA LEU A 116 12.91 13.02 -2.11
C LEU A 116 12.61 14.28 -2.94
N GLN A 117 11.34 14.68 -3.07
CA GLN A 117 10.96 15.92 -3.76
C GLN A 117 11.51 17.16 -3.05
N ASP A 118 11.46 17.19 -1.72
CA ASP A 118 12.01 18.27 -0.92
C ASP A 118 13.54 18.36 -1.08
N LEU A 119 14.25 17.21 -1.06
CA LEU A 119 15.70 17.15 -1.30
C LEU A 119 16.08 17.64 -2.70
N LEU A 120 15.28 17.31 -3.73
CA LEU A 120 15.50 17.76 -5.11
C LEU A 120 15.29 19.27 -5.28
N ALA A 121 14.43 19.88 -4.46
CA ALA A 121 14.20 21.32 -4.46
C ALA A 121 15.21 22.11 -3.59
N GLY A 122 15.91 21.41 -2.69
CA GLY A 122 16.92 21.99 -1.81
C GLY A 122 18.33 22.03 -2.42
N ASN A 123 19.31 22.34 -1.58
CA ASN A 123 20.73 22.43 -1.95
C ASN A 123 21.54 21.20 -1.53
N GLU A 124 20.86 20.09 -1.27
CA GLU A 124 21.49 18.87 -0.76
C GLU A 124 22.38 18.22 -1.82
N GLY A 125 23.45 17.57 -1.35
CA GLY A 125 24.38 16.88 -2.23
C GLY A 125 23.72 15.75 -3.02
N SER A 126 24.14 15.55 -4.26
CA SER A 126 23.61 14.48 -5.14
C SER A 126 23.65 13.08 -4.51
N ASP A 127 24.60 12.81 -3.61
CA ASP A 127 24.72 11.51 -2.95
C ASP A 127 23.57 11.25 -1.97
N VAL A 128 23.10 12.27 -1.26
CA VAL A 128 21.93 12.20 -0.38
C VAL A 128 20.67 11.91 -1.20
N ILE A 129 20.51 12.61 -2.32
CA ILE A 129 19.39 12.42 -3.25
C ILE A 129 19.40 10.99 -3.81
N ARG A 130 20.56 10.48 -4.24
CA ARG A 130 20.70 9.09 -4.73
C ARG A 130 20.37 8.07 -3.65
N ALA A 131 20.83 8.28 -2.42
CA ALA A 131 20.52 7.41 -1.30
C ALA A 131 18.99 7.38 -1.03
N LYS A 132 18.34 8.54 -1.06
CA LYS A 132 16.88 8.63 -0.88
C LYS A 132 16.12 7.95 -2.01
N HIS A 133 16.56 8.14 -3.25
CA HIS A 133 15.99 7.47 -4.42
C HIS A 133 16.10 5.93 -4.33
N LYS A 134 17.22 5.39 -3.82
CA LYS A 134 17.36 3.94 -3.56
C LYS A 134 16.30 3.45 -2.56
N GLN A 135 16.06 4.19 -1.48
CA GLN A 135 15.02 3.85 -0.50
C GLN A 135 13.61 3.82 -1.13
N VAL A 136 13.32 4.75 -2.05
CA VAL A 136 12.05 4.74 -2.81
C VAL A 136 11.92 3.46 -3.63
N ILE A 137 12.97 3.08 -4.37
CA ILE A 137 12.98 1.87 -5.21
C ILE A 137 12.76 0.60 -4.36
N GLU A 138 13.44 0.50 -3.22
CA GLU A 138 13.33 -0.65 -2.32
C GLU A 138 11.90 -0.79 -1.76
N LEU A 139 11.32 0.30 -1.26
CA LEU A 139 9.93 0.31 -0.76
C LEU A 139 8.92 -0.01 -1.86
N GLN A 140 9.14 0.51 -3.07
CA GLN A 140 8.29 0.20 -4.22
C GLN A 140 8.34 -1.28 -4.58
N ARG A 141 9.54 -1.88 -4.61
CA ARG A 141 9.73 -3.31 -4.87
C ARG A 141 9.04 -4.17 -3.81
N GLU A 142 9.22 -3.84 -2.53
CA GLU A 142 8.58 -4.56 -1.44
C GLU A 142 7.05 -4.52 -1.55
N LEU A 143 6.51 -3.32 -1.81
CA LEU A 143 5.07 -3.14 -2.01
C LEU A 143 4.54 -3.93 -3.22
N GLN A 144 5.27 -3.92 -4.33
CA GLN A 144 4.94 -4.71 -5.53
C GLN A 144 4.93 -6.21 -5.23
N ASN A 145 5.92 -6.71 -4.51
CA ASN A 145 5.99 -8.11 -4.11
C ASN A 145 4.80 -8.50 -3.23
N LYS A 146 4.43 -7.67 -2.23
CA LYS A 146 3.25 -7.91 -1.40
C LYS A 146 1.95 -7.95 -2.21
N HIS A 147 1.80 -7.05 -3.19
CA HIS A 147 0.66 -7.10 -4.10
C HIS A 147 0.65 -8.36 -4.96
N PHE A 148 1.82 -8.80 -5.45
CA PHE A 148 1.95 -10.01 -6.24
C PHE A 148 1.57 -11.27 -5.44
N GLU A 149 2.09 -11.43 -4.22
CA GLU A 149 1.73 -12.55 -3.34
C GLU A 149 0.23 -12.58 -3.02
N ARG A 150 -0.35 -11.41 -2.77
CA ARG A 150 -1.80 -11.29 -2.57
C ARG A 150 -2.58 -11.69 -3.82
N MET A 151 -2.09 -11.33 -5.01
CA MET A 151 -2.70 -11.75 -6.27
C MET A 151 -2.66 -13.26 -6.46
N LEU A 152 -1.54 -13.91 -6.11
CA LEU A 152 -1.44 -15.38 -6.13
C LEU A 152 -2.44 -16.03 -5.18
N ALA A 153 -2.52 -15.55 -3.94
CA ALA A 153 -3.48 -16.06 -2.96
C ALA A 153 -4.94 -15.88 -3.43
N MET A 154 -5.27 -14.75 -4.07
CA MET A 154 -6.60 -14.56 -4.66
C MET A 154 -6.86 -15.51 -5.83
N ARG A 155 -5.86 -15.73 -6.70
CA ARG A 155 -5.95 -16.66 -7.82
C ARG A 155 -6.33 -18.06 -7.34
N GLU A 156 -5.77 -18.53 -6.23
CA GLU A 156 -6.07 -19.85 -5.66
C GLU A 156 -7.55 -20.03 -5.27
N VAL A 157 -8.23 -18.96 -4.88
CA VAL A 157 -9.66 -18.98 -4.50
C VAL A 157 -10.59 -18.97 -5.72
N LEU A 158 -10.17 -18.31 -6.80
CA LEU A 158 -10.99 -18.13 -8.01
C LEU A 158 -10.95 -19.36 -8.92
N THR A 159 -12.07 -19.66 -9.57
CA THR A 159 -12.15 -20.70 -10.61
C THR A 159 -11.43 -20.25 -11.89
N PRO A 160 -11.04 -21.18 -12.78
CA PRO A 160 -10.43 -20.82 -14.07
C PRO A 160 -11.29 -19.85 -14.90
N GLN A 161 -12.61 -20.01 -14.88
CA GLN A 161 -13.54 -19.11 -15.59
C GLN A 161 -13.55 -17.71 -14.97
N GLN A 162 -13.62 -17.59 -13.64
CA GLN A 162 -13.56 -16.30 -12.94
C GLN A 162 -12.22 -15.59 -13.16
N ARG A 163 -11.12 -16.33 -13.28
CA ARG A 163 -9.79 -15.76 -13.61
C ARG A 163 -9.76 -15.15 -15.01
N ARG A 164 -10.40 -15.80 -16.00
CA ARG A 164 -10.54 -15.24 -17.36
C ARG A 164 -11.40 -13.97 -17.34
N GLN A 165 -12.55 -14.03 -16.68
CA GLN A 165 -13.42 -12.85 -16.53
C GLN A 165 -12.71 -11.69 -15.82
N LEU A 166 -11.91 -11.99 -14.79
CA LEU A 166 -11.09 -10.99 -14.10
C LEU A 166 -10.09 -10.33 -15.04
N LYS A 167 -9.39 -11.12 -15.85
CA LYS A 167 -8.46 -10.61 -16.88
C LYS A 167 -9.19 -9.65 -17.83
N ASP A 168 -10.34 -10.06 -18.37
CA ASP A 168 -11.09 -9.26 -19.34
C ASP A 168 -11.57 -7.92 -18.74
N ILE A 169 -12.04 -7.93 -17.49
CA ILE A 169 -12.44 -6.71 -16.77
C ILE A 169 -11.22 -5.79 -16.56
N MET A 170 -10.07 -6.36 -16.20
CA MET A 170 -8.85 -5.59 -15.98
C MET A 170 -8.31 -4.97 -17.28
N GLU A 171 -8.38 -5.69 -18.41
CA GLU A 171 -8.00 -5.17 -19.73
C GLU A 171 -8.92 -4.01 -20.13
N LYS A 172 -10.24 -4.20 -20.05
CA LYS A 172 -11.21 -3.13 -20.35
C LYS A 172 -10.98 -1.87 -19.52
N ASN A 173 -10.74 -2.02 -18.21
CA ASN A 173 -10.47 -0.88 -17.34
C ASN A 173 -9.17 -0.13 -17.72
N ARG A 174 -8.15 -0.86 -18.19
CA ARG A 174 -6.90 -0.26 -18.67
C ARG A 174 -7.10 0.51 -19.96
N ASP A 175 -7.88 -0.06 -20.89
CA ASP A 175 -8.17 0.59 -22.17
C ASP A 175 -8.98 1.87 -21.96
N GLN A 176 -10.03 1.83 -21.14
CA GLN A 176 -10.80 3.02 -20.76
C GLN A 176 -9.93 4.10 -20.11
N LEU A 177 -8.99 3.70 -19.23
CA LEU A 177 -8.06 4.65 -18.62
C LEU A 177 -7.13 5.27 -19.67
N ARG A 178 -6.64 4.46 -20.62
CA ARG A 178 -5.77 4.91 -21.71
C ARG A 178 -6.50 5.86 -22.66
N GLU A 179 -7.74 5.56 -23.01
CA GLU A 179 -8.61 6.42 -23.83
C GLU A 179 -8.88 7.74 -23.13
N GLY A 180 -9.33 7.72 -21.88
CA GLY A 180 -9.56 8.96 -21.13
C GLY A 180 -8.30 9.82 -20.95
N MET A 181 -7.11 9.21 -20.95
CA MET A 181 -5.85 9.97 -21.00
C MET A 181 -5.57 10.59 -22.37
N LYS A 182 -5.85 9.87 -23.46
CA LYS A 182 -5.72 10.40 -24.82
C LYS A 182 -6.67 11.58 -25.05
N ASP A 183 -7.92 11.45 -24.64
CA ASP A 183 -8.93 12.50 -24.81
C ASP A 183 -8.53 13.77 -24.05
N ARG A 184 -8.08 13.63 -22.80
CA ARG A 184 -7.56 14.76 -22.01
C ARG A 184 -6.34 15.42 -22.66
N MET A 185 -5.48 14.63 -23.29
CA MET A 185 -4.30 15.14 -23.99
C MET A 185 -4.71 15.90 -25.25
N GLN A 186 -5.62 15.34 -26.05
CA GLN A 186 -6.15 15.97 -27.25
C GLN A 186 -6.84 17.29 -26.90
N ASN A 187 -7.71 17.29 -25.90
CA ASN A 187 -8.36 18.52 -25.42
C ASN A 187 -7.34 19.57 -24.94
N ARG A 188 -6.23 19.17 -24.30
CA ARG A 188 -5.15 20.13 -23.94
C ARG A 188 -4.44 20.71 -25.16
N LEU A 189 -4.23 19.90 -26.20
CA LEU A 189 -3.58 20.34 -27.44
C LEU A 189 -4.48 21.28 -28.24
N GLU A 190 -5.77 20.96 -28.35
CA GLU A 190 -6.77 21.76 -29.03
C GLU A 190 -6.96 23.12 -28.35
N ASN A 191 -7.18 23.13 -27.03
CA ASN A 191 -7.23 24.38 -26.25
C ASN A 191 -5.94 25.22 -26.39
N ARG A 192 -4.78 24.57 -26.55
CA ARG A 192 -3.51 25.29 -26.78
C ARG A 192 -3.45 25.88 -28.18
N ARG A 193 -3.92 25.16 -29.21
CA ARG A 193 -4.02 25.67 -30.59
C ARG A 193 -4.92 26.89 -30.66
N GLU A 194 -6.14 26.80 -30.13
CA GLU A 194 -7.08 27.93 -30.10
C GLU A 194 -6.51 29.18 -29.42
N ARG A 195 -5.75 29.01 -28.34
CA ARG A 195 -5.08 30.14 -27.66
C ARG A 195 -4.00 30.78 -28.53
N LEU A 196 -3.25 29.98 -29.28
CA LEU A 196 -2.22 30.49 -30.19
C LEU A 196 -2.83 31.23 -31.38
N ASP A 197 -3.93 30.72 -31.93
CA ASP A 197 -4.66 31.39 -33.01
C ASP A 197 -5.20 32.75 -32.55
N LYS A 198 -5.81 32.82 -31.36
CA LYS A 198 -6.26 34.08 -30.75
C LYS A 198 -5.14 35.10 -30.51
N LEU A 199 -3.92 34.65 -30.22
CA LEU A 199 -2.77 35.54 -30.03
C LEU A 199 -2.24 36.07 -31.37
N ARG A 200 -2.27 35.25 -32.42
CA ARG A 200 -1.89 35.65 -33.78
C ARG A 200 -2.83 36.72 -34.31
N ASP A 201 -4.14 36.55 -34.15
CA ASP A 201 -5.14 37.51 -34.64
C ASP A 201 -5.06 38.87 -33.92
N ARG A 202 -4.60 38.87 -32.65
CA ARG A 202 -4.36 40.09 -31.88
C ARG A 202 -3.08 40.84 -32.27
N SER A 203 -2.10 40.19 -32.90
CA SER A 203 -0.87 40.86 -33.33
C SER A 203 -0.97 41.49 -34.73
N THR A 204 -2.09 41.29 -35.41
CA THR A 204 -2.35 41.81 -36.77
C THR A 204 -3.28 43.03 -36.80
N LEU A 205 -3.62 43.59 -35.63
CA LEU A 205 -4.32 44.86 -35.44
C LEU A 205 -3.36 45.86 -34.79
#